data_AF-A0A843HR61-F1
#
_entry.id   AF-A0A843HR61-F1
#
_cell.length_a   1.000
_cell.length_b   1.000
_cell.length_c   1.000
_cell.angle_alpha   90.00
_cell.angle_beta   90.00
_cell.angle_gamma   90.00
#
_symmetry.space_group_name_H-M   'P 1'
#
loop_
_entity.id
_entity.type
_entity.pdbx_description
1 polymer ?
#
loop_
_entity_poly.entity_id
_entity_poly.type
_entity_poly.pdbx_seq_one_letter_code
_entity_poly.pdbx_strand_id
1 'polypeptide(L)'
;MDLNEFYEETPTRDIQVIENQLIIAKQMQNKLIELETQKKNIEQTEKEMKKQLEEVMRANNITSYESNDKKLRISLGEDTETETIDKEKLYLEHGDIYREVVKWTPRKGTLRITIRGDKDGE
;
A
#
# COMPACT_ATOMS: atom_id res chain seq x y z
N MET A 1 -7.55 -59.49 -26.50
CA MET A 1 -6.86 -58.27 -26.02
C MET A 1 -7.87 -57.55 -25.15
N ASP A 2 -7.72 -57.72 -23.83
CA ASP A 2 -8.60 -57.15 -22.82
C ASP A 2 -8.34 -55.65 -22.66
N LEU A 3 -9.41 -54.86 -22.75
CA LEU A 3 -9.42 -53.40 -22.59
C LEU A 3 -9.59 -53.02 -21.11
N ASN A 4 -8.84 -53.66 -20.21
CA ASN A 4 -9.08 -53.56 -18.77
C ASN A 4 -7.85 -53.14 -17.94
N GLU A 5 -7.02 -52.24 -18.48
CA GLU A 5 -5.99 -51.56 -17.72
C GLU A 5 -5.90 -50.11 -18.21
N PHE A 6 -6.53 -49.19 -17.48
CA PHE A 6 -6.03 -47.85 -17.17
C PHE A 6 -7.11 -47.06 -16.39
N TYR A 7 -7.44 -47.54 -15.19
CA TYR A 7 -7.93 -46.64 -14.12
C TYR A 7 -6.74 -46.38 -13.20
N GLU A 8 -5.94 -45.38 -13.53
CA GLU A 8 -5.07 -44.77 -12.52
C GLU A 8 -5.99 -44.00 -11.57
N GLU A 9 -6.25 -44.57 -10.40
CA GLU A 9 -6.84 -43.85 -9.27
C GLU A 9 -5.92 -42.66 -8.94
N THR A 10 -6.34 -41.46 -9.32
CA THR A 10 -5.70 -40.24 -8.84
C THR A 10 -5.78 -40.24 -7.32
N PRO A 11 -4.66 -40.11 -6.58
CA PRO A 11 -4.71 -40.11 -5.13
C PRO A 11 -5.54 -38.93 -4.66
N THR A 12 -6.70 -39.23 -4.08
CA THR A 12 -7.56 -38.28 -3.38
C THR A 12 -6.76 -37.64 -2.25
N ARG A 13 -6.36 -36.39 -2.43
CA ARG A 13 -5.80 -35.58 -1.35
C ARG A 13 -6.91 -35.35 -0.34
N ASP A 14 -6.71 -35.86 0.88
CA ASP A 14 -7.69 -35.83 1.96
C ASP A 14 -8.29 -34.43 2.16
N ILE A 15 -9.62 -34.36 2.08
CA ILE A 15 -10.45 -33.15 2.13
C ILE A 15 -10.20 -32.32 3.42
N GLN A 16 -9.71 -32.95 4.48
CA GLN A 16 -9.39 -32.30 5.77
C GLN A 16 -8.19 -31.32 5.71
N VAL A 17 -7.23 -31.54 4.81
CA VAL A 17 -6.07 -30.63 4.65
C VAL A 17 -6.52 -29.28 4.07
N ILE A 18 -7.57 -29.28 3.25
CA ILE A 18 -8.10 -28.09 2.58
C ILE A 18 -8.86 -27.21 3.58
N GLU A 19 -9.70 -27.78 4.45
CA GLU A 19 -10.45 -27.01 5.46
C GLU A 19 -9.55 -26.31 6.47
N ASN A 20 -8.53 -27.01 7.00
CA ASN A 20 -7.58 -26.41 7.93
C ASN A 20 -6.77 -25.27 7.28
N GLN A 21 -6.34 -25.44 6.02
CA GLN A 21 -5.69 -24.35 5.26
C GLN A 21 -6.65 -23.17 5.02
N LEU A 22 -7.94 -23.43 4.78
CA LEU A 22 -8.96 -22.41 4.59
C LEU A 22 -9.22 -21.63 5.89
N ILE A 23 -9.20 -22.30 7.05
CA ILE A 23 -9.32 -21.67 8.38
C ILE A 23 -8.13 -20.75 8.65
N ILE A 24 -6.91 -21.22 8.40
CA ILE A 24 -5.69 -20.42 8.57
C ILE A 24 -5.71 -19.21 7.62
N ALA A 25 -6.13 -19.40 6.36
CA ALA A 25 -6.29 -18.31 5.39
C ALA A 25 -7.30 -17.25 5.86
N LYS A 26 -8.45 -17.64 6.42
CA LYS A 26 -9.45 -16.72 6.97
C LYS A 26 -8.95 -15.97 8.21
N GLN A 27 -8.24 -16.64 9.11
CA GLN A 27 -7.63 -16.00 10.28
C GLN A 27 -6.57 -14.98 9.85
N MET A 28 -5.72 -15.33 8.88
CA MET A 28 -4.75 -14.41 8.29
C MET A 28 -5.42 -13.22 7.61
N GLN A 29 -6.50 -13.45 6.86
CA GLN A 29 -7.28 -12.39 6.23
C GLN A 29 -7.85 -11.41 7.26
N ASN A 30 -8.48 -11.91 8.32
CA ASN A 30 -9.03 -11.06 9.38
C ASN A 30 -7.93 -10.26 10.09
N LYS A 31 -6.79 -10.89 10.36
CA LYS A 31 -5.64 -10.20 10.96
C LYS A 31 -5.08 -9.13 10.03
N LEU A 32 -5.01 -9.38 8.73
CA LEU A 32 -4.59 -8.39 7.74
C LEU A 32 -5.57 -7.21 7.66
N ILE A 33 -6.87 -7.47 7.70
CA ILE A 33 -7.89 -6.41 7.73
C ILE A 33 -7.73 -5.54 8.99
N GLU A 34 -7.55 -6.17 10.15
CA GLU A 34 -7.32 -5.47 11.42
C GLU A 34 -6.08 -4.58 11.35
N LEU A 35 -4.95 -5.13 10.89
CA LEU A 35 -3.68 -4.41 10.79
C LEU A 35 -3.74 -3.25 9.79
N GLU A 36 -4.31 -3.46 8.61
CA GLU A 36 -4.48 -2.40 7.60
C GLU A 36 -5.43 -1.29 8.09
N THR A 37 -6.47 -1.64 8.85
CA THR A 37 -7.38 -0.67 9.45
C THR A 37 -6.69 0.14 10.55
N GLN A 38 -5.97 -0.53 11.46
CA GLN A 38 -5.19 0.13 12.50
C GLN A 38 -4.14 1.07 11.89
N LYS A 39 -3.43 0.60 10.85
CA LYS A 39 -2.44 1.40 10.13
C LYS A 39 -3.07 2.67 9.55
N LYS A 40 -4.20 2.56 8.84
CA LYS A 40 -4.91 3.74 8.29
C LYS A 40 -5.33 4.72 9.38
N ASN A 41 -5.81 4.22 10.52
CA ASN A 41 -6.22 5.07 11.63
C ASN A 41 -5.02 5.80 12.24
N ILE A 42 -3.89 5.11 12.40
CA ILE A 42 -2.64 5.71 12.89
C ILE A 42 -2.13 6.76 11.91
N GLU A 43 -2.09 6.46 10.61
CA GLU A 43 -1.67 7.40 9.56
C GLU A 43 -2.55 8.66 9.53
N GLN A 44 -3.86 8.50 9.67
CA GLN A 44 -4.80 9.62 9.72
C GLN A 44 -4.58 10.49 10.96
N THR A 45 -4.46 9.85 12.13
CA THR A 45 -4.20 10.53 13.40
C THR A 45 -2.86 11.28 13.37
N GLU A 46 -1.81 10.65 12.83
CA GLU A 46 -0.49 11.27 12.67
C GLU A 46 -0.55 12.50 11.75
N LYS A 47 -1.30 12.41 10.63
CA LYS A 47 -1.50 13.53 9.71
C LYS A 47 -2.20 14.71 10.38
N GLU A 48 -3.25 14.45 11.15
CA GLU A 48 -3.97 15.47 11.89
C GLU A 48 -3.10 16.16 12.94
N MET A 49 -2.34 15.38 13.72
CA MET A 49 -1.39 15.92 14.72
C MET A 49 -0.30 16.77 14.07
N LYS A 50 0.28 16.33 12.94
CA LYS A 50 1.28 17.10 12.21
C LYS A 50 0.71 18.42 11.70
N LYS A 51 -0.52 18.42 11.19
CA LYS A 51 -1.19 19.64 10.73
C LYS A 51 -1.42 20.62 11.88
N GLN A 52 -1.93 20.14 13.02
CA GLN A 52 -2.11 20.99 14.21
C GLN A 52 -0.77 21.57 14.70
N LEU A 53 0.29 20.77 14.69
CA LEU A 53 1.63 21.22 15.05
C LEU A 53 2.16 22.28 14.09
N GLU A 54 1.98 22.09 12.77
CA GLU A 54 2.32 23.09 11.77
C GLU A 54 1.58 24.42 11.99
N GLU A 55 0.27 24.36 12.22
CA GLU A 55 -0.56 25.53 12.50
C GLU A 55 -0.06 26.29 13.75
N VAL A 56 0.27 25.57 14.83
CA VAL A 56 0.83 26.16 16.05
C VAL A 56 2.20 26.77 15.79
N MET A 57 3.09 26.09 15.06
CA MET A 57 4.42 26.59 14.74
C MET A 57 4.34 27.87 13.90
N ARG A 58 3.48 27.90 12.86
CA ARG A 58 3.26 29.09 12.03
C ARG A 58 2.65 30.23 12.83
N ALA A 59 1.64 29.98 13.67
CA ALA A 59 1.00 31.01 14.48
C ALA A 59 1.95 31.68 15.48
N ASN A 60 2.96 30.95 15.97
CA ASN A 60 3.94 31.43 16.94
C ASN A 60 5.29 31.82 16.30
N ASN A 61 5.41 31.81 14.97
CA ASN A 61 6.67 32.06 14.24
C ASN A 61 7.84 31.16 14.70
N ILE A 62 7.56 29.90 15.05
CA ILE A 62 8.55 28.92 15.47
C ILE A 62 9.05 28.16 14.24
N THR A 63 10.35 28.25 13.95
CA THR A 63 10.98 27.55 12.80
C THR A 63 11.55 26.18 13.18
N SER A 64 11.92 25.98 14.44
CA SER A 64 12.45 24.72 14.95
C SER A 64 12.12 24.54 16.43
N TYR A 65 11.84 23.31 16.83
CA TYR A 65 11.66 22.90 18.22
C TYR A 65 12.42 21.59 18.47
N GLU A 66 13.10 21.49 19.62
CA GLU A 66 13.75 20.26 20.07
C GLU A 66 13.28 19.93 21.48
N SER A 67 12.93 18.66 21.72
CA SER A 67 12.50 18.20 23.04
C SER A 67 13.69 18.16 24.01
N ASN A 68 13.41 18.39 25.30
CA ASN A 68 14.45 18.40 26.35
C ASN A 68 15.22 17.06 26.46
N ASP A 69 14.58 15.95 26.12
CA ASP A 69 15.18 14.61 26.10
C ASP A 69 15.90 14.27 24.79
N LYS A 70 15.97 15.22 23.84
CA LYS A 70 16.61 15.12 22.52
C LYS A 70 16.11 14.00 21.62
N LYS A 71 14.93 13.43 21.94
CA LYS A 71 14.32 12.37 21.11
C LYS A 71 13.55 12.91 19.92
N LEU A 72 13.17 14.18 19.95
CA LEU A 72 12.34 14.80 18.93
C LEU A 72 12.91 16.15 18.52
N ARG A 73 13.15 16.32 17.22
CA ARG A 73 13.42 17.61 16.59
C ARG A 73 12.41 17.83 15.48
N ILE A 74 11.73 18.97 15.52
CA ILE A 74 10.74 19.40 14.55
C ILE A 74 11.28 20.66 13.89
N SER A 75 11.33 20.68 12.56
CA SER A 75 11.71 21.84 11.78
C SER A 75 10.64 22.14 10.76
N LEU A 76 10.23 23.40 10.64
CA LEU A 76 9.33 23.86 9.60
C LEU A 76 10.16 24.37 8.41
N GLY A 77 9.98 23.75 7.25
CA GLY A 77 10.56 24.23 5.99
C GLY A 77 9.73 25.33 5.36
N GLU A 78 10.33 26.07 4.45
CA GLU A 78 9.61 27.01 3.59
C GLU A 78 8.80 26.25 2.54
N ASP A 79 7.72 26.86 2.06
CA ASP A 79 6.93 26.31 0.98
C ASP A 79 7.80 26.30 -0.29
N THR A 80 7.93 25.13 -0.92
CA THR A 80 8.76 24.94 -2.11
C THR A 80 7.96 24.27 -3.22
N GLU A 81 8.30 24.59 -4.45
CA GLU A 81 7.72 23.96 -5.63
C GLU A 81 8.60 22.80 -6.07
N THR A 82 7.97 21.71 -6.52
CA THR A 82 8.68 20.57 -7.13
C THR A 82 8.31 20.48 -8.59
N GLU A 83 9.31 20.50 -9.46
CA GLU A 83 9.12 20.23 -10.89
C GLU A 83 8.88 18.73 -11.11
N THR A 84 7.78 18.37 -11.75
CA THR A 84 7.47 16.99 -12.15
C THR A 84 7.07 16.98 -13.62
N ILE A 85 7.58 16.01 -14.37
CA ILE A 85 7.21 15.82 -15.77
C ILE A 85 5.78 15.32 -15.85
N ASP A 86 4.93 16.04 -16.58
CA ASP A 86 3.62 15.56 -17.00
C ASP A 86 3.80 14.47 -18.07
N LYS A 87 3.80 13.22 -17.61
CA LYS A 87 4.02 12.05 -18.47
C LYS A 87 2.87 11.83 -19.44
N GLU A 88 1.65 12.19 -19.07
CA GLU A 88 0.48 12.00 -19.94
C GLU A 88 0.55 12.99 -21.10
N LYS A 89 0.79 14.27 -20.80
CA LYS A 89 0.99 15.28 -21.82
C LYS A 89 2.19 14.96 -22.73
N LEU A 90 3.32 14.54 -22.15
CA LEU A 90 4.50 14.14 -22.92
C LEU A 90 4.21 12.96 -23.86
N TYR A 91 3.44 11.96 -23.41
CA TYR A 91 3.07 10.82 -24.24
C TYR A 91 2.12 11.21 -25.38
N LEU A 92 1.17 12.12 -25.13
CA LEU A 92 0.17 12.57 -26.10
C LEU A 92 0.76 13.49 -27.17
N GLU A 93 1.58 14.46 -26.76
CA GLU A 93 2.15 15.48 -27.66
C GLU A 93 3.45 15.00 -28.33
N HIS A 94 4.25 14.19 -27.62
CA HIS A 94 5.60 13.76 -28.02
C HIS A 94 5.87 12.30 -27.67
N GLY A 95 4.98 11.41 -28.10
CA GLY A 95 5.05 9.97 -27.81
C GLY A 95 6.24 9.23 -28.45
N ASP A 96 6.92 9.84 -29.41
CA ASP A 96 8.19 9.40 -29.98
C ASP A 96 9.34 9.58 -28.98
N ILE A 97 9.48 10.79 -28.43
CA ILE A 97 10.48 11.12 -27.40
C ILE A 97 10.26 10.28 -26.14
N TYR A 98 8.99 10.15 -25.71
CA TYR A 98 8.66 9.33 -24.53
C TYR A 98 9.18 7.88 -24.67
N ARG A 99 9.03 7.28 -25.85
CA ARG A 99 9.44 5.89 -26.10
C ARG A 99 10.95 5.73 -26.18
N GLU A 100 11.67 6.75 -26.64
CA GLU A 100 13.13 6.75 -26.70
C GLU A 100 13.76 6.81 -25.29
N VAL A 101 13.17 7.60 -24.40
CA VAL A 101 13.77 7.90 -23.08
C VAL A 101 13.24 7.02 -21.94
N VAL A 102 12.17 6.25 -22.16
CA VAL A 102 11.58 5.41 -21.11
C VAL A 102 12.45 4.17 -20.83
N LYS A 103 12.92 4.06 -19.59
CA LYS A 103 13.67 2.89 -19.12
C LYS A 103 12.74 1.87 -18.46
N TRP A 104 12.63 0.68 -19.06
CA TRP A 104 11.91 -0.44 -18.47
C TRP A 104 12.80 -1.19 -17.47
N THR A 105 12.28 -1.42 -16.26
CA THR A 105 12.95 -2.24 -15.23
C THR A 105 12.01 -3.37 -14.83
N PRO A 106 12.41 -4.65 -14.94
CA PRO A 106 11.59 -5.77 -14.50
C PRO A 106 11.39 -5.71 -12.98
N ARG A 107 10.15 -5.86 -12.53
CA ARG A 107 9.79 -5.87 -11.10
C ARG A 107 9.12 -7.19 -10.74
N LYS A 108 9.44 -7.72 -9.56
CA LYS A 108 8.74 -8.89 -9.00
C LYS A 108 7.27 -8.52 -8.78
N GLY A 109 6.37 -9.47 -9.01
CA GLY A 109 4.95 -9.30 -8.69
C GLY A 109 4.79 -9.03 -7.19
N THR A 110 4.02 -8.00 -6.85
CA THR A 110 3.71 -7.64 -5.47
C THR A 110 2.28 -8.06 -5.13
N LEU A 111 2.07 -8.63 -3.94
CA LEU A 111 0.73 -8.85 -3.40
C LEU A 111 0.18 -7.49 -2.95
N ARG A 112 -0.87 -7.01 -3.62
CA ARG A 112 -1.58 -5.78 -3.25
C ARG A 112 -2.88 -6.14 -2.55
N ILE A 113 -3.00 -5.76 -1.28
CA ILE A 113 -4.25 -5.87 -0.52
C ILE A 113 -4.98 -4.53 -0.64
N THR A 114 -6.28 -4.56 -0.94
CA THR A 114 -7.12 -3.36 -0.99
C THR A 114 -8.41 -3.66 -0.24
N ILE A 115 -8.59 -3.02 0.91
CA ILE A 115 -9.85 -3.04 1.64
C ILE A 115 -10.82 -2.14 0.87
N ARG A 116 -11.85 -2.75 0.26
CA ARG A 116 -13.00 -2.01 -0.29
C ARG A 116 -13.94 -1.75 0.89
N GLY A 117 -14.23 -0.48 1.17
CA GLY A 117 -15.37 -0.16 2.02
C GLY A 117 -16.65 -0.54 1.27
N ASP A 118 -17.66 -1.01 1.99
CA ASP A 118 -19.01 -1.03 1.45
C ASP A 118 -19.30 0.40 0.95
N LYS A 119 -19.65 0.50 -0.33
CA LYS A 119 -20.24 1.74 -0.82
C LYS A 119 -21.56 1.84 -0.06
N ASP A 120 -21.62 2.68 0.95
CA ASP A 120 -22.89 3.24 1.38
C ASP A 120 -23.49 3.86 0.11
N GLY A 121 -24.57 3.22 -0.36
CA GLY A 121 -25.31 3.67 -1.51
C GLY A 121 -25.92 5.03 -1.19
N GLU A 122 -25.37 6.06 -1.81
CA GLU A 122 -26.06 7.33 -2.05
C GLU A 122 -26.71 7.27 -3.45
#